data_AF-A0A3Q4GYV4-F1
#
_entry.id   AF-A0A3Q4GYV4-F1
#
_cell.length_a   1.000
_cell.length_b   1.000
_cell.length_c   1.000
_cell.angle_alpha   90.00
_cell.angle_beta   90.00
_cell.angle_gamma   90.00
#
_symmetry.space_group_name_H-M   'P 1'
#
loop_
_entity.id
_entity.type
_entity.pdbx_description
1 polymer ?
#
loop_
_entity_poly.entity_id
_entity_poly.type
_entity_poly.pdbx_seq_one_letter_code
_entity_poly.pdbx_strand_id
1 'polypeptide(L)'
;MDLTPEQIQRILSKYKFRDVAVEELEKIYRIYPGMKPSTGTYTFSDSTQKDLLKLTGTLPVQYEGMADPNSSHLPPNFDRKSCII
;
A
#
# COMPACT_ATOMS: atom_id res chain seq x y z
N MET A 1 -13.32 -3.85 1.20
CA MET A 1 -13.64 -4.60 -0.03
C MET A 1 -12.33 -4.83 -0.74
N ASP A 2 -11.82 -6.06 -0.69
CA ASP A 2 -10.61 -6.44 -1.40
C ASP A 2 -10.90 -6.43 -2.91
N LEU A 3 -10.08 -5.74 -3.71
CA LEU A 3 -10.26 -5.69 -5.17
C LEU A 3 -9.86 -7.02 -5.79
N THR A 4 -10.65 -7.54 -6.74
CA THR A 4 -10.24 -8.69 -7.55
C THR A 4 -9.17 -8.27 -8.56
N PRO A 5 -8.29 -9.19 -9.03
CA PRO A 5 -7.28 -8.89 -10.03
C PRO A 5 -7.86 -8.26 -11.30
N GLU A 6 -9.07 -8.64 -11.70
CA GLU A 6 -9.78 -8.06 -12.84
C GLU A 6 -10.15 -6.57 -12.62
N GLN A 7 -10.56 -6.21 -11.40
CA GLN A 7 -10.85 -4.82 -11.05
C GLN A 7 -9.57 -3.98 -11.05
N ILE A 8 -8.49 -4.52 -10.50
CA ILE A 8 -7.17 -3.89 -10.50
C ILE A 8 -6.71 -3.63 -11.94
N GLN A 9 -6.81 -4.63 -12.83
CA GLN A 9 -6.46 -4.46 -14.25
C GLN A 9 -7.30 -3.39 -14.94
N ARG A 10 -8.61 -3.29 -14.65
CA ARG A 10 -9.47 -2.22 -15.19
C ARG A 10 -9.03 -0.84 -14.73
N ILE A 11 -8.68 -0.68 -13.45
CA ILE A 11 -8.22 0.59 -12.89
C ILE A 11 -6.88 0.97 -13.50
N LEU A 12 -5.92 0.04 -13.54
CA LEU A 12 -4.60 0.23 -14.13
C LEU A 12 -4.67 0.49 -15.64
N SER A 13 -5.74 0.09 -16.33
CA SER A 13 -5.95 0.45 -17.74
C SER A 13 -6.15 1.96 -17.96
N LYS A 14 -6.47 2.74 -16.92
CA LYS A 14 -6.56 4.21 -16.99
C LYS A 14 -5.21 4.90 -16.77
N TYR A 15 -4.18 4.15 -16.38
CA TYR A 15 -2.86 4.69 -16.08
C TYR A 15 -2.06 4.88 -17.36
N LYS A 16 -1.29 5.97 -17.41
CA LYS A 16 -0.41 6.27 -18.55
C LYS A 16 0.67 5.20 -18.75
N PHE A 17 1.13 4.59 -17.66
CA PHE A 17 2.19 3.58 -17.63
C PHE A 17 1.68 2.31 -16.94
N ARG A 18 0.73 1.65 -17.58
CA ARG A 18 0.10 0.44 -17.04
C ARG A 18 1.11 -0.66 -16.72
N ASP A 19 2.00 -0.96 -17.65
CA ASP A 19 2.97 -2.07 -17.51
C ASP A 19 3.85 -1.88 -16.28
N VAL A 20 4.41 -0.67 -16.11
CA VAL A 20 5.25 -0.31 -14.95
C VAL A 20 4.46 -0.43 -13.64
N ALA A 21 3.20 0.04 -13.62
CA ALA A 21 2.36 -0.03 -12.43
C ALA A 21 2.02 -1.48 -12.04
N VAL A 22 1.83 -2.38 -13.02
CA VAL A 22 1.61 -3.81 -12.77
C VAL A 22 2.88 -4.45 -12.21
N GLU A 23 4.05 -4.21 -12.80
CA GLU A 23 5.32 -4.78 -12.35
C GLU A 23 5.66 -4.37 -10.90
N GLU A 24 5.52 -3.08 -10.57
CA GLU A 24 5.77 -2.60 -9.22
C GLU A 24 4.75 -3.15 -8.22
N LEU A 25 3.48 -3.31 -8.63
CA LEU A 25 2.45 -3.92 -7.80
C LEU A 25 2.78 -5.39 -7.47
N GLU A 26 3.17 -6.20 -8.47
CA GLU A 26 3.59 -7.59 -8.26
C GLU A 26 4.81 -7.70 -7.35
N LYS A 27 5.77 -6.79 -7.52
CA LYS A 27 6.96 -6.71 -6.66
C LYS A 27 6.60 -6.39 -5.21
N ILE A 28 5.67 -5.45 -4.98
CA ILE A 28 5.19 -5.13 -3.63
C ILE A 28 4.49 -6.34 -3.00
N TYR A 29 3.65 -7.07 -3.73
CA TYR A 29 3.03 -8.29 -3.21
C TYR A 29 4.03 -9.36 -2.81
N ARG A 30 5.11 -9.49 -3.59
CA ARG A 30 6.18 -10.45 -3.31
C ARG A 30 6.97 -10.11 -2.04
N ILE A 31 7.18 -8.82 -1.77
CA ILE A 31 7.94 -8.34 -0.60
C ILE A 31 7.03 -8.22 0.63
N TYR A 32 5.80 -7.76 0.44
CA TYR A 32 4.83 -7.43 1.49
C TYR A 32 3.46 -8.08 1.18
N PRO A 33 3.29 -9.39 1.44
CA PRO A 33 2.04 -10.10 1.14
C PRO A 33 0.84 -9.60 1.95
N GLY A 34 1.07 -8.82 3.02
CA GLY A 34 0.02 -8.16 3.80
C GLY A 34 -0.51 -6.86 3.20
N MET A 35 0.06 -6.38 2.09
CA MET A 35 -0.46 -5.23 1.35
C MET A 35 -1.73 -5.61 0.61
N LYS A 36 -2.78 -4.79 0.74
CA LYS A 36 -4.06 -5.00 0.05
C LYS A 36 -4.36 -3.84 -0.90
N PRO A 37 -4.85 -4.13 -2.12
CA PRO A 37 -5.23 -3.11 -3.08
C PRO A 37 -6.65 -2.64 -2.77
N SER A 38 -6.87 -1.34 -2.90
CA SER A 38 -8.16 -0.70 -2.70
C SER A 38 -8.26 0.51 -3.63
N THR A 39 -9.45 0.91 -4.01
CA THR A 39 -9.66 2.17 -4.73
C THR A 39 -9.85 3.30 -3.74
N GLY A 40 -9.33 4.47 -4.08
CA GLY A 40 -9.52 5.66 -3.28
C GLY A 40 -9.57 6.91 -4.13
N THR A 41 -10.49 7.81 -3.82
CA THR A 41 -10.53 9.15 -4.40
C THR A 41 -9.38 9.97 -3.83
N TYR A 42 -8.47 10.38 -4.70
CA TYR A 42 -7.38 11.28 -4.36
C TYR A 42 -7.66 12.67 -4.93
N THR A 43 -7.53 13.67 -4.07
CA THR A 43 -7.60 15.09 -4.44
C THR A 43 -6.19 15.59 -4.70
N PHE A 44 -5.89 15.92 -5.95
CA PHE A 44 -4.62 16.51 -6.34
C PHE A 44 -4.50 17.95 -5.82
N SER A 45 -3.29 18.48 -5.81
CA SER A 45 -2.99 19.86 -5.41
C SER A 45 -3.79 20.90 -6.20
N ASP A 46 -4.16 20.56 -7.44
CA ASP A 46 -5.01 21.37 -8.33
C ASP A 46 -6.52 21.23 -8.01
N SER A 47 -6.88 20.67 -6.86
CA SER A 47 -8.27 20.36 -6.43
C SER A 47 -9.05 19.35 -7.30
N THR A 48 -8.44 18.85 -8.37
CA THR A 48 -9.01 17.77 -9.18
C THR A 48 -9.05 16.47 -8.39
N GLN A 49 -10.12 15.69 -8.55
CA GLN A 49 -10.28 14.39 -7.91
C GLN A 49 -10.15 13.27 -8.93
N LYS A 50 -9.38 12.22 -8.61
CA LYS A 50 -9.37 10.97 -9.39
C LYS A 50 -9.43 9.77 -8.47
N ASP A 51 -10.11 8.74 -8.96
CA ASP A 51 -10.05 7.41 -8.36
C ASP A 51 -8.72 6.75 -8.77
N LEU A 52 -7.90 6.41 -7.78
CA LEU A 52 -6.59 5.81 -7.95
C LEU A 52 -6.50 4.52 -7.14
N LEU A 53 -5.57 3.66 -7.56
CA LEU A 53 -5.23 2.46 -6.82
C LEU A 53 -4.41 2.83 -5.57
N LYS A 54 -4.90 2.39 -4.43
CA LYS A 54 -4.33 2.58 -3.10
C LYS A 54 -3.91 1.23 -2.53
N LEU A 55 -2.66 1.12 -2.12
CA LEU A 55 -2.17 0.00 -1.33
C LEU A 55 -2.26 0.34 0.14
N THR A 56 -2.96 -0.49 0.91
CA THR A 56 -3.07 -0.36 2.35
C THR A 56 -2.62 -1.66 3.00
N GLY A 57 -1.68 -1.57 3.93
CA GLY A 57 -1.16 -2.72 4.64
C GLY A 57 -0.27 -2.31 5.81
N THR A 58 0.24 -3.32 6.51
CA THR A 58 1.25 -3.12 7.55
C THR A 58 2.62 -3.41 6.96
N LEU A 59 3.52 -2.45 7.06
CA LEU A 59 4.94 -2.67 6.75
C LEU A 59 5.68 -3.01 8.04
N PRO A 60 6.54 -4.05 8.03
CA PRO A 60 7.42 -4.31 9.15
C PRO A 60 8.38 -3.15 9.30
N VAL A 61 8.39 -2.53 10.49
CA VAL A 61 9.33 -1.46 10.83
C VAL A 61 10.27 -2.00 11.88
N GLN A 62 11.56 -1.98 11.58
CA GLN A 62 12.60 -2.23 12.58
C GLN A 62 12.75 -0.95 13.40
N TYR A 63 12.25 -0.98 14.64
CA TYR A 63 12.46 0.11 15.57
C TYR A 63 13.83 -0.10 16.23
N GLU A 64 14.80 0.77 15.93
CA GLU A 64 16.15 0.75 16.54
C GLU A 64 16.14 1.33 17.98
N GLY A 65 14.97 1.41 18.61
CA GLY A 65 14.81 1.77 20.02
C GLY A 65 14.85 0.51 20.88
N MET A 66 15.91 0.37 21.65
CA MET A 66 16.15 -0.70 22.63
C MET A 66 14.86 -0.98 23.43
N ALA A 67 14.29 -2.18 23.26
CA ALA A 67 13.25 -2.66 24.15
C ALA A 67 13.85 -2.70 25.55
N ASP A 68 13.33 -1.89 26.47
CA ASP A 68 13.68 -2.00 27.88
C ASP A 68 13.42 -3.44 28.33
N PRO A 69 14.43 -4.18 28.83
CA PRO A 69 14.29 -5.60 29.14
C PRO A 69 13.35 -5.88 30.33
N ASN A 70 12.87 -4.85 31.04
CA ASN A 70 11.89 -4.99 32.14
C ASN A 70 10.47 -4.60 31.73
N SER A 71 10.26 -4.13 30.50
CA SER A 71 8.94 -3.82 29.97
C SER A 71 8.37 -5.03 29.22
N SER A 72 7.34 -5.67 29.77
CA SER A 72 6.61 -6.78 29.13
C SER A 72 5.81 -6.37 27.88
N HIS A 73 5.93 -5.11 27.44
CA HIS A 73 5.27 -4.58 26.25
C HIS A 73 6.23 -4.62 25.07
N LEU A 74 6.18 -5.69 24.28
CA LEU A 74 6.83 -5.72 22.97
C LEU A 74 6.23 -4.60 22.09
N PRO A 75 7.04 -3.76 21.43
CA PRO A 75 6.50 -2.76 20.53
C PRO A 75 5.78 -3.47 19.36
N PRO A 76 4.60 -2.99 18.94
CA PRO A 76 3.98 -3.47 17.72
C PRO A 76 4.88 -3.05 16.54
N ASN A 77 5.68 -3.98 16.01
CA ASN A 77 6.66 -3.77 14.94
C ASN A 77 6.01 -3.57 13.54
N PHE A 78 4.87 -2.88 13.48
CA PHE A 78 4.09 -2.74 12.25
C PHE A 78 3.52 -1.32 12.13
N ASP A 79 4.04 -0.55 11.17
CA ASP A 79 3.48 0.75 10.80
C ASP A 79 2.47 0.56 9.67
N ARG A 80 1.26 1.12 9.83
CA ARG A 80 0.25 1.12 8.76
C ARG A 80 0.62 2.17 7.74
N LYS A 81 1.26 1.75 6.65
CA LYS A 81 1.52 2.61 5.50
C LYS A 81 0.41 2.46 4.47
N SER A 82 0.09 3.59 3.85
CA SER A 82 -0.78 3.69 2.69
C SER A 82 -0.02 4.36 1.57
N CYS A 83 0.06 3.73 0.40
CA CYS A 83 0.68 4.30 -0.79
C CYS A 83 -0.35 4.37 -1.92
N ILE A 84 -0.26 5.41 -2.75
CA ILE A 84 -1.07 5.56 -3.96
C ILE A 84 -0.13 5.23 -5.13
N ILE A 85 -0.54 4.31 -5.99
CA ILE A 85 0.16 4.00 -7.24
C ILE A 85 -0.36 4.93 -8.32
#